data_AF-A0A9W8ZZK6-F1
#
_entry.id   AF-A0A9W8ZZK6-F1
#
_cell.length_a   1.000
_cell.length_b   1.000
_cell.length_c   1.000
_cell.angle_alpha   90.00
_cell.angle_beta   90.00
_cell.angle_gamma   90.00
#
_symmetry.space_group_name_H-M   'P 1'
#
loop_
_entity.id
_entity.type
_entity.pdbx_description
1 polymer ?
#
loop_
_entity_poly.entity_id
_entity_poly.type
_entity_poly.pdbx_seq_one_letter_code
_entity_poly.pdbx_strand_id
1 'polypeptide(L)'
;MSAVAQVELIQFGNIMFSSALAFLYYDHLLTSGAEVRLMWCTKNRSLSKYMFLFNRYFAFFGNMFAAYSVFSSSLSISSCQSLVLYHQIFMGLTQATVACILTLRVYALYNHHRILLISFLGYILLGLAATISFLINNHSKSSNITYVNPGCRNLSPDMSSAATVAAGWEGILLIDIVLFALTMWKAHYTHLQLVNTSRIGVSLFAVVVRDGSIYFLIMASLNLVNIITFYIPGNVNGNLSAFVGCLAVTLMSHMILGFHCCYQSIANVEICISLESRN
;
A
#
# COMPACT_ATOMS: atom_id res chain seq x y z
N MET A 1 13.46 23.33 19.94
CA MET A 1 13.25 23.60 18.48
C MET A 1 12.85 25.06 18.34
N SER A 2 13.43 25.82 17.40
CA SER A 2 12.99 27.19 17.14
C SER A 2 11.61 27.19 16.45
N ALA A 3 10.82 28.25 16.62
CA ALA A 3 9.50 28.38 15.98
C ALA A 3 9.59 28.29 14.44
N VAL A 4 10.69 28.78 13.85
CA VAL A 4 10.97 28.70 12.41
C VAL A 4 11.08 27.24 11.94
N ALA A 5 11.85 26.41 12.65
CA ALA A 5 12.01 25.00 12.30
C ALA A 5 10.70 24.20 12.40
N GLN A 6 9.78 24.60 13.29
CA GLN A 6 8.45 23.98 13.37
C GLN A 6 7.59 24.32 12.13
N VAL A 7 7.64 25.56 11.66
CA VAL A 7 6.88 26.00 10.47
C VAL A 7 7.38 25.30 9.21
N GLU A 8 8.69 25.23 9.00
CA GLU A 8 9.29 24.55 7.83
C GLU A 8 8.89 23.07 7.77
N LEU A 9 8.89 22.39 8.92
CA LEU A 9 8.51 21.00 9.02
C LEU A 9 7.03 20.74 8.70
N ILE A 10 6.16 21.67 9.09
CA ILE A 10 4.72 21.61 8.77
C ILE A 10 4.51 21.83 7.28
N GLN A 11 5.15 22.85 6.72
CA GLN A 11 5.10 23.11 5.29
C GLN A 11 5.59 21.91 4.49
N PHE A 12 6.73 21.32 4.86
CA PHE A 12 7.26 20.13 4.22
C PHE A 12 6.25 18.98 4.22
N GLY A 13 5.65 18.67 5.37
CA GLY A 13 4.68 17.58 5.44
C GLY A 13 3.38 17.86 4.68
N ASN A 14 2.90 19.10 4.67
CA ASN A 14 1.72 19.50 3.89
C ASN A 14 1.98 19.41 2.38
N ILE A 15 3.18 19.80 1.94
CA ILE A 15 3.62 19.63 0.54
C ILE A 15 3.65 18.14 0.18
N MET A 16 4.32 17.31 0.98
CA MET A 16 4.40 15.87 0.73
C MET A 16 3.02 15.20 0.68
N PHE A 17 2.13 15.56 1.60
CA PHE A 17 0.75 15.06 1.61
C PHE A 17 -0.04 15.51 0.37
N SER A 18 0.07 16.79 -0.01
CA SER A 18 -0.58 17.32 -1.22
C SER A 18 -0.06 16.65 -2.49
N SER A 19 1.25 16.44 -2.60
CA SER A 19 1.86 15.72 -3.71
C SER A 19 1.38 14.27 -3.78
N ALA A 20 1.25 13.59 -2.63
CA ALA A 20 0.71 12.24 -2.55
C ALA A 20 -0.74 12.17 -3.06
N LEU A 21 -1.60 13.11 -2.62
CA LEU A 21 -2.98 13.21 -3.06
C LEU A 21 -3.10 13.49 -4.55
N ALA A 22 -2.35 14.48 -5.04
CA ALA A 22 -2.35 14.85 -6.45
C ALA A 22 -1.95 13.65 -7.32
N PHE A 23 -0.91 12.92 -6.91
CA PHE A 23 -0.48 11.71 -7.59
C PHE A 23 -1.56 10.61 -7.56
N LEU A 24 -2.14 10.32 -6.39
CA LEU A 24 -3.17 9.30 -6.22
C LEU A 24 -4.40 9.58 -7.10
N TYR A 25 -4.89 10.81 -7.10
CA TYR A 25 -6.08 11.18 -7.86
C TYR A 25 -5.81 11.29 -9.36
N TYR A 26 -4.64 11.81 -9.74
CA TYR A 26 -4.21 11.80 -11.14
C TYR A 26 -4.14 10.37 -11.68
N ASP A 27 -3.57 9.44 -10.91
CA ASP A 27 -3.49 8.04 -11.27
C ASP A 27 -4.87 7.36 -11.41
N HIS A 28 -5.80 7.67 -10.50
CA HIS A 28 -7.19 7.18 -10.59
C HIS A 28 -7.84 7.58 -11.90
N LEU A 29 -7.69 8.85 -12.30
CA LEU A 29 -8.23 9.36 -13.55
C LEU A 29 -7.57 8.69 -14.76
N LEU A 30 -6.23 8.59 -14.76
CA LEU A 30 -5.46 8.01 -15.86
C LEU A 30 -5.83 6.54 -16.11
N THR A 31 -6.02 5.77 -15.05
CA THR A 31 -6.26 4.32 -15.14
C THR A 31 -7.75 3.94 -15.19
N SER A 32 -8.66 4.91 -15.08
CA SER A 32 -10.12 4.70 -15.07
C SER A 32 -10.64 3.95 -16.30
N GLY A 33 -10.17 4.30 -17.50
CA GLY A 33 -10.58 3.62 -18.74
C GLY A 33 -10.15 2.16 -18.79
N ALA A 34 -8.92 1.87 -18.35
CA ALA A 34 -8.42 0.50 -18.24
C ALA A 34 -9.18 -0.27 -17.15
N GLU A 35 -9.52 0.38 -16.05
CA GLU A 35 -10.30 -0.21 -14.97
C GLU A 35 -11.70 -0.63 -15.43
N VAL A 36 -12.44 0.24 -16.12
CA VAL A 36 -13.77 -0.09 -16.65
C VAL A 36 -13.69 -1.31 -17.57
N ARG A 37 -12.73 -1.30 -18.49
CA ARG A 37 -12.56 -2.40 -19.46
C ARG A 37 -12.14 -3.72 -18.81
N LEU A 38 -11.15 -3.70 -17.92
CA LEU A 38 -10.51 -4.91 -17.39
C LEU A 38 -11.16 -5.45 -16.12
N MET A 39 -11.75 -4.58 -15.30
CA MET A 39 -12.37 -4.96 -14.04
C MET A 39 -13.88 -4.97 -14.14
N TRP A 40 -14.52 -3.87 -14.53
CA TRP A 40 -15.97 -3.72 -14.48
C TRP A 40 -16.69 -4.56 -15.54
N CYS A 41 -16.23 -4.53 -16.80
CA CYS A 41 -16.83 -5.29 -17.90
C CYS A 41 -16.53 -6.80 -17.83
N THR A 42 -15.50 -7.21 -17.10
CA THR A 42 -15.12 -8.62 -16.98
C THR A 42 -16.09 -9.37 -16.05
N LYS A 43 -16.71 -10.45 -16.57
CA LYS A 43 -17.69 -11.28 -15.85
C LYS A 43 -17.10 -12.09 -14.69
N ASN A 44 -15.77 -12.18 -14.58
CA ASN A 44 -15.11 -12.99 -13.54
C ASN A 44 -15.35 -12.40 -12.14
N ARG A 45 -15.90 -13.23 -11.24
CA ARG A 45 -16.05 -12.93 -9.81
C ARG A 45 -14.85 -13.45 -9.02
N SER A 46 -13.68 -12.87 -9.27
CA SER A 46 -12.44 -13.20 -8.54
C SER A 46 -12.31 -12.36 -7.27
N LEU A 47 -11.80 -12.96 -6.19
CA LEU A 47 -11.44 -12.26 -4.96
C LEU A 47 -10.45 -11.11 -5.23
N SER A 48 -9.52 -11.28 -6.18
CA SER A 48 -8.54 -10.26 -6.55
C SER A 48 -9.20 -9.01 -7.15
N LYS A 49 -10.33 -9.15 -7.87
CA LYS A 49 -11.10 -8.02 -8.40
C LYS A 49 -11.73 -7.20 -7.27
N TYR A 50 -12.34 -7.86 -6.30
CA TYR A 50 -12.94 -7.17 -5.15
C TYR A 50 -11.88 -6.50 -4.27
N MET A 51 -10.76 -7.17 -4.01
CA MET A 51 -9.65 -6.60 -3.24
C MET A 51 -9.00 -5.42 -3.95
N PHE A 52 -8.87 -5.48 -5.29
CA PHE A 52 -8.40 -4.34 -6.08
C PHE A 52 -9.32 -3.13 -5.94
N LEU A 53 -10.64 -3.32 -6.15
CA LEU A 53 -11.60 -2.23 -6.04
C LEU A 53 -11.65 -1.67 -4.63
N PHE A 54 -11.63 -2.54 -3.61
CA PHE A 54 -11.58 -2.12 -2.22
C PHE A 54 -10.33 -1.29 -1.94
N ASN A 55 -9.13 -1.79 -2.24
CA ASN A 55 -7.87 -1.06 -2.01
C ASN A 55 -7.87 0.32 -2.66
N ARG A 56 -8.34 0.40 -3.90
CA ARG A 56 -8.35 1.63 -4.70
C ARG A 56 -9.33 2.67 -4.15
N TYR A 57 -10.60 2.30 -3.96
CA TYR A 57 -11.61 3.24 -3.49
C TYR A 57 -11.51 3.54 -1.99
N PHE A 58 -11.07 2.57 -1.18
CA PHE A 58 -10.79 2.80 0.23
C PHE A 58 -9.71 3.87 0.40
N ALA A 59 -8.62 3.77 -0.36
CA ALA A 59 -7.57 4.78 -0.36
C ALA A 59 -8.07 6.14 -0.87
N PHE A 60 -8.87 6.17 -1.94
CA PHE A 60 -9.42 7.40 -2.50
C PHE A 60 -10.24 8.19 -1.47
N PHE A 61 -11.26 7.55 -0.88
CA PHE A 61 -12.18 8.21 0.04
C PHE A 61 -11.54 8.46 1.41
N GLY A 62 -10.71 7.54 1.89
CA GLY A 62 -10.04 7.73 3.18
C GLY A 62 -9.02 8.87 3.14
N ASN A 63 -8.29 9.03 2.03
CA ASN A 63 -7.39 10.17 1.86
C ASN A 63 -8.14 11.50 1.65
N MET A 64 -9.36 11.48 1.08
CA MET A 64 -10.22 12.67 1.00
C MET A 64 -10.61 13.15 2.40
N PHE A 65 -10.95 12.24 3.31
CA PHE A 65 -11.25 12.58 4.70
C PHE A 65 -9.98 12.97 5.49
N ALA A 66 -8.84 12.33 5.21
CA ALA A 66 -7.55 12.76 5.76
C ALA A 66 -7.16 14.18 5.31
N ALA A 67 -7.51 14.59 4.10
CA ALA A 67 -7.26 15.96 3.63
C ALA A 67 -8.00 16.99 4.49
N TYR A 68 -9.21 16.67 4.94
CA TYR A 68 -9.96 17.53 5.85
C TYR A 68 -9.21 17.75 7.19
N SER A 69 -8.52 16.73 7.72
CA SER A 69 -7.74 16.90 8.96
C SER A 69 -6.47 17.73 8.77
N VAL A 70 -5.87 17.69 7.59
CA VAL A 70 -4.63 18.42 7.26
C VAL A 70 -4.90 19.88 6.94
N PHE A 71 -6.01 20.21 6.26
CA PHE A 71 -6.24 21.57 5.74
C PHE A 71 -7.32 22.36 6.48
N SER A 72 -8.08 21.75 7.40
CA SER A 72 -9.12 22.49 8.12
C SER A 72 -8.52 23.47 9.14
N SER A 73 -9.01 24.71 9.12
CA SER A 73 -8.59 25.82 9.98
C SER A 73 -9.52 26.04 11.19
N SER A 74 -10.56 25.23 11.33
CA SER A 74 -11.62 25.42 12.34
C SER A 74 -11.90 24.14 13.13
N LEU A 75 -10.84 23.46 13.59
CA LEU A 75 -10.94 22.24 14.38
C LEU A 75 -10.74 22.51 15.88
N SER A 76 -11.56 21.88 16.71
CA SER A 76 -11.30 21.80 18.15
C SER A 76 -10.17 20.83 18.44
N ILE A 77 -9.52 20.95 19.59
CA ILE A 77 -8.44 20.05 20.02
C ILE A 77 -8.94 18.59 20.09
N SER A 78 -10.16 18.35 20.60
CA SER A 78 -10.72 17.00 20.70
C SER A 78 -11.02 16.37 19.33
N SER A 79 -11.57 17.15 18.39
CA SER A 79 -11.75 16.70 17.00
C SER A 79 -10.39 16.41 16.35
N CYS A 80 -9.36 17.20 16.65
CA CYS A 80 -8.02 17.03 16.13
C CYS A 80 -7.39 15.69 16.54
N GLN A 81 -7.50 15.34 17.82
CA GLN A 81 -7.01 14.05 18.35
C GLN A 81 -7.69 12.86 17.66
N SER A 82 -9.01 12.95 17.47
CA SER A 82 -9.81 11.90 16.82
C SER A 82 -9.43 11.74 15.34
N LEU A 83 -9.17 12.85 14.65
CA LEU A 83 -8.76 12.85 13.25
C LEU A 83 -7.35 12.31 13.04
N VAL A 84 -6.42 12.58 13.96
CA VAL A 84 -5.07 11.99 13.91
C VAL A 84 -5.14 10.48 14.16
N LEU A 85 -5.93 10.03 15.14
CA LEU A 85 -6.16 8.61 15.39
C LEU A 85 -6.77 7.93 14.16
N TYR A 86 -7.79 8.55 13.54
CA TYR A 86 -8.38 8.08 12.30
C TYR A 86 -7.31 7.89 11.21
N HIS A 87 -6.45 8.90 11.00
CA HIS A 87 -5.45 8.85 9.94
C HIS A 87 -4.46 7.69 10.16
N GLN A 88 -4.01 7.47 11.39
CA GLN A 88 -3.11 6.37 11.73
C GLN A 88 -3.76 4.99 11.50
N ILE A 89 -5.01 4.81 11.93
CA ILE A 89 -5.76 3.57 11.72
C ILE A 89 -5.99 3.33 10.22
N PHE A 90 -6.39 4.38 9.48
CA PHE A 90 -6.61 4.33 8.05
C PHE A 90 -5.35 3.91 7.28
N MET A 91 -4.20 4.47 7.64
CA MET A 91 -2.91 4.09 7.05
C MET A 91 -2.58 2.62 7.32
N GLY A 92 -2.76 2.15 8.56
CA GLY A 92 -2.57 0.75 8.93
C GLY A 92 -3.49 -0.20 8.14
N LEU A 93 -4.76 0.15 7.97
CA LEU A 93 -5.72 -0.62 7.17
C LEU A 93 -5.35 -0.66 5.69
N THR A 94 -4.85 0.45 5.14
CA THR A 94 -4.38 0.52 3.75
C THR A 94 -3.20 -0.42 3.53
N GLN A 95 -2.21 -0.40 4.43
CA GLN A 95 -1.06 -1.32 4.35
C GLN A 95 -1.47 -2.78 4.55
N ALA A 96 -2.37 -3.08 5.49
CA ALA A 96 -2.92 -4.42 5.67
C ALA A 96 -3.64 -4.92 4.41
N THR A 97 -4.34 -4.05 3.69
CA THR A 97 -5.01 -4.39 2.43
C THR A 97 -4.00 -4.75 1.34
N VAL A 98 -2.93 -3.95 1.20
CA VAL A 98 -1.84 -4.24 0.26
C VAL A 98 -1.15 -5.58 0.60
N ALA A 99 -0.84 -5.82 1.88
CA ALA A 99 -0.24 -7.07 2.34
C ALA A 99 -1.17 -8.28 2.09
N CYS A 100 -2.48 -8.13 2.27
CA CYS A 100 -3.47 -9.16 1.94
C CYS A 100 -3.45 -9.48 0.43
N ILE A 101 -3.40 -8.46 -0.43
CA ILE A 101 -3.33 -8.67 -1.89
C ILE A 101 -2.05 -9.43 -2.27
N LEU A 102 -0.90 -9.04 -1.72
CA LEU A 102 0.37 -9.74 -1.96
C LEU A 102 0.32 -11.19 -1.46
N THR A 103 -0.26 -11.41 -0.27
CA THR A 103 -0.47 -12.75 0.30
C THR A 103 -1.34 -13.63 -0.61
N LEU A 104 -2.45 -13.09 -1.12
CA LEU A 104 -3.32 -13.81 -2.06
C LEU A 104 -2.58 -14.20 -3.35
N ARG A 105 -1.67 -13.33 -3.83
CA ARG A 105 -0.84 -13.64 -5.01
C ARG A 105 0.15 -14.77 -4.71
N VAL A 106 0.82 -14.74 -3.57
CA VAL A 106 1.71 -15.85 -3.13
C VAL A 106 0.92 -17.14 -2.95
N TYR A 107 -0.26 -17.08 -2.35
CA TYR A 107 -1.15 -18.24 -2.19
C TYR A 107 -1.53 -18.87 -3.54
N ALA A 108 -1.85 -18.07 -4.54
CA ALA A 108 -2.12 -18.55 -5.89
C ALA A 108 -0.87 -19.18 -6.55
N LEU A 109 0.30 -18.55 -6.41
CA LEU A 109 1.58 -19.05 -6.94
C LEU A 109 2.01 -20.38 -6.31
N TYR A 110 1.70 -20.59 -5.03
CA TYR A 110 2.01 -21.83 -4.30
C TYR A 110 0.88 -22.86 -4.35
N ASN A 111 0.10 -22.87 -5.43
CA ASN A 111 -0.96 -23.85 -5.70
C ASN A 111 -1.97 -23.99 -4.54
N HIS A 112 -2.44 -22.85 -4.01
CA HIS A 112 -3.46 -22.80 -2.97
C HIS A 112 -3.05 -23.47 -1.64
N HIS A 113 -1.78 -23.36 -1.26
CA HIS A 113 -1.28 -23.87 0.02
C HIS A 113 -1.81 -23.07 1.21
N ARG A 114 -2.87 -23.56 1.86
CA ARG A 114 -3.66 -22.83 2.88
C ARG A 114 -2.87 -22.41 4.11
N ILE A 115 -1.82 -23.14 4.49
CA ILE A 115 -0.99 -22.81 5.66
C ILE A 115 -0.29 -21.46 5.46
N LEU A 116 0.19 -21.17 4.25
CA LEU A 116 0.84 -19.89 3.94
C LEU A 116 -0.17 -18.75 4.08
N LEU A 117 -1.37 -18.92 3.54
CA LEU A 117 -2.43 -17.92 3.63
C LEU A 117 -2.82 -17.65 5.09
N ILE A 118 -3.07 -18.69 5.88
CA ILE A 118 -3.47 -18.56 7.29
C ILE A 118 -2.35 -17.92 8.12
N SER A 119 -1.09 -18.32 7.90
CA SER A 119 0.06 -17.77 8.62
C SER A 119 0.26 -16.28 8.35
N PHE A 120 0.26 -15.87 7.09
CA PHE A 120 0.44 -14.46 6.73
C PHE A 120 -0.77 -13.61 7.12
N LEU A 121 -2.00 -14.11 6.93
CA LEU A 121 -3.19 -13.38 7.37
C LEU A 121 -3.23 -13.24 8.88
N GLY A 122 -2.84 -14.28 9.63
CA GLY A 122 -2.69 -14.23 11.08
C GLY A 122 -1.68 -13.17 11.52
N TYR A 123 -0.51 -13.10 10.88
CA TYR A 123 0.49 -12.07 11.14
C TYR A 123 -0.05 -10.66 10.91
N ILE A 124 -0.72 -10.41 9.77
CA ILE A 124 -1.31 -9.12 9.43
C ILE A 124 -2.37 -8.71 10.46
N LEU A 125 -3.28 -9.62 10.81
CA LEU A 125 -4.37 -9.34 11.75
C LEU A 125 -3.85 -9.08 13.17
N LEU A 126 -2.87 -9.85 13.64
CA LEU A 126 -2.26 -9.67 14.96
C LEU A 126 -1.49 -8.35 15.03
N GLY A 127 -0.69 -8.02 14.01
CA GLY A 127 0.05 -6.76 13.95
C GLY A 127 -0.88 -5.54 13.92
N LEU A 128 -1.96 -5.62 13.13
CA LEU A 128 -2.97 -4.57 13.06
C LEU A 128 -3.70 -4.40 14.39
N ALA A 129 -4.14 -5.49 15.01
CA ALA A 129 -4.82 -5.46 16.30
C ALA A 129 -3.92 -4.86 17.39
N ALA A 130 -2.66 -5.30 17.48
CA ALA A 130 -1.69 -4.75 18.43
C ALA A 130 -1.48 -3.24 18.25
N THR A 131 -1.34 -2.79 17.00
CA THR A 131 -1.17 -1.37 16.67
C THR A 131 -2.41 -0.56 17.05
N ILE A 132 -3.61 -1.00 16.65
CA ILE A 132 -4.87 -0.29 16.95
C ILE A 132 -5.11 -0.23 18.46
N SER A 133 -4.92 -1.35 19.17
CA SER A 133 -5.06 -1.38 20.63
C SER A 133 -4.09 -0.42 21.30
N PHE A 134 -2.84 -0.34 20.84
CA PHE A 134 -1.88 0.64 21.35
C PHE A 134 -2.34 2.08 21.10
N LEU A 135 -2.79 2.39 19.88
CA LEU A 135 -3.25 3.73 19.52
C LEU A 135 -4.46 4.19 20.35
N ILE A 136 -5.45 3.31 20.56
CA ILE A 136 -6.64 3.61 21.38
C ILE A 136 -6.25 3.81 22.85
N ASN A 137 -5.34 3.00 23.39
CA ASN A 137 -4.89 3.14 24.78
C ASN A 137 -4.14 4.45 25.02
N ASN A 138 -3.42 4.95 24.02
CA ASN A 138 -2.71 6.23 24.11
C ASN A 138 -3.59 7.43 23.78
N HIS A 139 -4.67 7.24 23.02
CA HIS A 139 -5.63 8.31 22.71
C HIS A 139 -6.18 8.97 23.99
N SER A 140 -6.51 8.19 25.02
CA SER A 140 -7.02 8.71 26.30
C SER A 140 -5.97 9.35 27.20
N LYS A 141 -4.67 9.15 26.91
CA LYS A 141 -3.54 9.64 27.72
C LYS A 141 -2.83 10.84 27.09
N SER A 142 -3.17 11.17 25.85
CA SER A 142 -2.44 12.13 25.03
C SER A 142 -2.85 13.58 25.34
N SER A 143 -2.26 14.17 26.37
CA SER A 143 -2.40 15.61 26.71
C SER A 143 -1.60 16.56 25.81
N ASN A 144 -0.79 16.05 24.87
CA ASN A 144 0.25 16.83 24.17
C ASN A 144 -0.01 17.03 22.66
N ILE A 145 -1.25 16.89 22.17
CA ILE A 145 -1.58 17.19 20.76
C ILE A 145 -1.86 18.69 20.64
N THR A 146 -0.96 19.41 19.99
CA THR A 146 -1.09 20.85 19.75
C THR A 146 -1.77 21.09 18.41
N TYR A 147 -2.81 21.92 18.42
CA TYR A 147 -3.35 22.49 17.18
C TYR A 147 -2.26 23.31 16.50
N VAL A 148 -2.05 23.11 15.20
CA VAL A 148 -1.18 23.99 14.42
C VAL A 148 -1.98 24.51 13.25
N ASN A 149 -2.30 25.80 13.26
CA ASN A 149 -3.11 26.40 12.22
C ASN A 149 -2.32 26.50 10.90
N PRO A 150 -2.81 25.97 9.76
CA PRO A 150 -3.98 25.09 9.60
C PRO A 150 -3.65 23.60 9.82
N GLY A 151 -4.62 22.86 10.36
CA GLY A 151 -4.59 21.40 10.47
C GLY A 151 -4.19 20.83 11.83
N CYS A 152 -4.02 19.50 11.82
CA CYS A 152 -3.78 18.67 12.98
C CYS A 152 -2.47 17.90 12.87
N ARG A 153 -1.55 18.12 13.83
CA ARG A 153 -0.26 17.41 13.85
C ARG A 153 0.21 17.12 15.27
N ASN A 154 0.79 15.94 15.42
CA ASN A 154 1.50 15.57 16.64
C ASN A 154 2.92 16.14 16.57
N LEU A 155 3.13 17.32 17.17
CA LEU A 155 4.43 17.99 17.17
C LEU A 155 5.44 17.45 18.19
N SER A 156 5.05 16.49 19.03
CA SER A 156 5.93 15.86 20.00
C SER A 156 5.37 14.51 20.42
N PRO A 157 5.41 13.48 19.53
CA PRO A 157 5.04 12.14 19.96
C PRO A 157 6.01 11.69 21.04
N ASP A 158 5.48 11.15 22.15
CA ASP A 158 6.31 10.48 23.16
C ASP A 158 7.18 9.41 22.47
N MET A 159 8.42 9.25 22.94
CA MET A 159 9.39 8.34 22.32
C MET A 159 8.87 6.89 22.26
N SER A 160 8.10 6.47 23.25
CA SER A 160 7.41 5.17 23.29
C SER A 160 6.35 5.03 22.20
N SER A 161 5.62 6.11 21.89
CA SER A 161 4.61 6.14 20.84
C SER A 161 5.25 6.12 19.45
N ALA A 162 6.32 6.89 19.24
CA ALA A 162 7.07 6.87 18.00
C ALA A 162 7.70 5.50 17.72
N ALA A 163 8.33 4.88 18.74
CA ALA A 163 8.95 3.55 18.62
C ALA A 163 7.93 2.45 18.30
N THR A 164 6.75 2.49 18.91
CA THR A 164 5.71 1.47 18.64
C THR A 164 5.16 1.58 17.21
N VAL A 165 4.94 2.82 16.73
CA VAL A 165 4.53 3.04 15.35
C VAL A 165 5.63 2.58 14.37
N ALA A 166 6.90 2.88 14.67
CA ALA A 166 8.03 2.40 13.88
C ALA A 166 8.08 0.87 13.81
N ALA A 167 7.92 0.18 14.93
CA ALA A 167 7.87 -1.29 14.98
C ALA A 167 6.75 -1.88 14.10
N GLY A 168 5.60 -1.19 14.00
CA GLY A 168 4.54 -1.56 13.06
C GLY A 168 5.00 -1.48 11.60
N TRP A 169 5.69 -0.40 11.22
CA TRP A 169 6.26 -0.25 9.87
C TRP A 169 7.38 -1.24 9.58
N GLU A 170 8.22 -1.56 10.56
CA GLU A 170 9.24 -2.61 10.44
C GLU A 170 8.60 -3.98 10.19
N GLY A 171 7.51 -4.29 10.90
CA GLY A 171 6.73 -5.51 10.65
C GLY A 171 6.16 -5.56 9.24
N ILE A 172 5.65 -4.44 8.72
CA ILE A 172 5.17 -4.31 7.33
C ILE A 172 6.32 -4.54 6.34
N LEU A 173 7.48 -3.92 6.56
CA LEU A 173 8.64 -4.11 5.70
C LEU A 173 9.10 -5.58 5.70
N LEU A 174 9.09 -6.24 6.85
CA LEU A 174 9.48 -7.64 6.98
C LEU A 174 8.54 -8.56 6.18
N ILE A 175 7.22 -8.37 6.30
CA ILE A 175 6.26 -9.18 5.54
C ILE A 175 6.40 -8.95 4.03
N ASP A 176 6.62 -7.71 3.60
CA ASP A 176 6.84 -7.38 2.19
C ASP A 176 8.09 -8.08 1.63
N ILE A 177 9.21 -8.07 2.39
CA ILE A 177 10.45 -8.77 2.01
C ILE A 177 10.19 -10.27 1.85
N VAL A 178 9.51 -10.89 2.81
CA VAL A 178 9.24 -12.34 2.78
C VAL A 178 8.31 -12.71 1.62
N LEU A 179 7.22 -11.97 1.42
CA LEU A 179 6.28 -12.21 0.31
C LEU A 179 6.96 -12.01 -1.05
N PHE A 180 7.80 -10.99 -1.18
CA PHE A 180 8.58 -10.77 -2.38
C PHE A 180 9.58 -11.90 -2.63
N ALA A 181 10.35 -12.30 -1.62
CA ALA A 181 11.31 -13.40 -1.73
C ALA A 181 10.64 -14.71 -2.16
N LEU A 182 9.48 -15.06 -1.57
CA LEU A 182 8.70 -16.22 -1.98
C LEU A 182 8.19 -16.11 -3.42
N THR A 183 7.71 -14.92 -3.82
CA THR A 183 7.25 -14.66 -5.18
C THR A 183 8.39 -14.86 -6.19
N MET A 184 9.57 -14.28 -5.93
CA MET A 184 10.75 -14.40 -6.79
C MET A 184 11.28 -15.84 -6.83
N TRP A 185 11.38 -16.50 -5.68
CA TRP A 185 11.82 -17.89 -5.59
C TRP A 185 10.94 -18.81 -6.43
N LYS A 186 9.61 -18.71 -6.24
CA LYS A 186 8.66 -19.54 -6.99
C LYS A 186 8.69 -19.21 -8.48
N ALA A 187 8.74 -17.94 -8.84
CA ALA A 187 8.86 -17.51 -10.23
C ALA A 187 10.11 -18.11 -10.88
N HIS A 188 11.27 -17.98 -10.24
CA HIS A 188 12.54 -18.51 -10.75
C HIS A 188 12.52 -20.03 -10.90
N TYR A 189 12.04 -20.74 -9.87
CA TYR A 189 11.91 -22.20 -9.91
C TYR A 189 10.99 -22.67 -11.05
N THR A 190 9.84 -22.03 -11.23
CA THR A 190 8.90 -22.35 -12.31
C THR A 190 9.47 -22.02 -13.68
N HIS A 191 10.25 -20.93 -13.82
CA HIS A 191 10.96 -20.62 -15.06
C HIS A 191 11.93 -21.73 -15.44
N LEU A 192 12.78 -22.18 -14.51
CA LEU A 192 13.73 -23.26 -14.76
C LEU A 192 13.06 -24.56 -15.22
N GLN A 193 11.85 -24.85 -14.75
CA GLN A 193 11.08 -26.04 -15.17
C GLN A 193 10.42 -25.89 -16.55
N LEU A 194 10.01 -24.67 -16.94
CA LEU A 194 9.26 -24.40 -18.16
C LEU A 194 10.13 -24.08 -19.39
N VAL A 195 11.44 -23.87 -19.21
CA VAL A 195 12.42 -23.66 -20.30
C VAL A 195 12.34 -24.74 -21.39
N ASN A 196 11.83 -25.94 -21.07
CA ASN A 196 11.68 -27.04 -22.01
C ASN A 196 10.33 -27.12 -22.75
N THR A 197 9.29 -26.32 -22.44
CA THR A 197 7.93 -26.69 -22.88
C THR A 197 7.01 -25.55 -23.38
N SER A 198 7.25 -24.26 -23.11
CA SER A 198 6.38 -23.21 -23.70
C SER A 198 6.97 -21.79 -23.73
N ARG A 199 6.80 -21.07 -24.86
CA ARG A 199 7.14 -19.64 -24.99
C ARG A 199 6.25 -18.72 -24.14
N ILE A 200 5.05 -19.18 -23.78
CA ILE A 200 4.02 -18.42 -23.03
C ILE A 200 4.42 -18.23 -21.56
N GLY A 201 4.99 -19.27 -20.93
CA GLY A 201 5.46 -19.18 -19.55
C GLY A 201 6.60 -18.16 -19.37
N VAL A 202 7.44 -18.00 -20.40
CA VAL A 202 8.62 -17.11 -20.37
C VAL A 202 8.21 -15.63 -20.42
N SER A 203 7.22 -15.25 -21.24
CA SER A 203 6.78 -13.85 -21.34
C SER A 203 6.02 -13.39 -20.08
N LEU A 204 5.14 -14.23 -19.53
CA LEU A 204 4.41 -13.93 -18.30
C LEU A 204 5.37 -13.85 -17.09
N PHE A 205 6.34 -14.76 -17.01
CA PHE A 205 7.39 -14.74 -15.98
C PHE A 205 8.21 -13.46 -16.05
N ALA A 206 8.69 -13.06 -17.23
CA ALA A 206 9.49 -11.85 -17.40
C ALA A 206 8.73 -10.59 -16.97
N VAL A 207 7.43 -10.48 -17.27
CA VAL A 207 6.60 -9.35 -16.82
C VAL A 207 6.40 -9.38 -15.30
N VAL A 208 6.09 -10.53 -14.70
CA VAL A 208 5.88 -10.64 -13.24
C VAL A 208 7.14 -10.32 -12.46
N VAL A 209 8.30 -10.79 -12.91
CA VAL A 209 9.58 -10.54 -12.24
C VAL A 209 10.05 -9.10 -12.45
N ARG A 210 9.99 -8.58 -13.68
CA ARG A 210 10.41 -7.21 -13.97
C ARG A 210 9.54 -6.20 -13.24
N ASP A 211 8.23 -6.29 -13.38
CA ASP A 211 7.32 -5.28 -12.83
C ASP A 211 7.18 -5.47 -11.31
N GLY A 212 7.21 -6.72 -10.82
CA GLY A 212 7.15 -7.03 -9.39
C GLY A 212 8.41 -6.64 -8.60
N SER A 213 9.60 -6.75 -9.19
CA SER A 213 10.86 -6.34 -8.55
C SER A 213 11.02 -4.84 -8.45
N ILE A 214 10.66 -4.09 -9.50
CA ILE A 214 10.66 -2.62 -9.47
C ILE A 214 9.70 -2.12 -8.39
N TYR A 215 8.49 -2.69 -8.31
CA TYR A 215 7.53 -2.38 -7.25
C TYR A 215 8.13 -2.57 -5.86
N PHE A 216 8.68 -3.75 -5.61
CA PHE A 216 9.25 -4.09 -4.31
C PHE A 216 10.40 -3.17 -3.93
N LEU A 217 11.33 -2.89 -4.85
CA LEU A 217 12.47 -2.00 -4.59
C LEU A 217 12.02 -0.58 -4.22
N ILE A 218 11.05 -0.02 -4.95
CA ILE A 218 10.50 1.30 -4.65
C ILE A 218 9.84 1.30 -3.27
N MET A 219 8.97 0.32 -3.00
CA MET A 219 8.24 0.25 -1.74
C MET A 219 9.14 -0.02 -0.53
N ALA A 220 10.10 -0.95 -0.65
CA ALA A 220 11.07 -1.25 0.40
C ALA A 220 11.92 -0.03 0.73
N SER A 221 12.37 0.71 -0.30
CA SER A 221 13.13 1.96 -0.11
C SER A 221 12.30 3.02 0.61
N LEU A 222 11.04 3.22 0.20
CA LEU A 222 10.14 4.20 0.82
C LEU A 222 9.77 3.83 2.25
N ASN A 223 9.45 2.56 2.50
CA ASN A 223 9.19 2.05 3.85
C ASN A 223 10.41 2.22 4.74
N LEU A 224 11.62 1.91 4.25
CA LEU A 224 12.86 2.08 4.99
C LEU A 224 13.11 3.56 5.34
N VAL A 225 12.97 4.47 4.36
CA VAL A 225 13.12 5.91 4.62
C VAL A 225 12.07 6.38 5.63
N ASN A 226 10.81 5.93 5.51
CA ASN A 226 9.76 6.25 6.46
C ASN A 226 10.08 5.75 7.89
N ILE A 227 10.59 4.51 8.04
CA ILE A 227 11.05 3.96 9.32
C ILE A 227 12.15 4.83 9.92
N ILE A 228 13.16 5.19 9.11
CA ILE A 228 14.26 6.06 9.54
C ILE A 228 13.73 7.41 10.07
N THR A 229 12.66 7.97 9.48
CA THR A 229 12.08 9.23 10.00
C THR A 229 11.56 9.14 11.43
N PHE A 230 11.22 7.95 11.94
CA PHE A 230 10.79 7.78 13.33
C PHE A 230 11.95 7.78 14.32
N TYR A 231 13.18 7.48 13.87
CA TYR A 231 14.37 7.42 14.71
C TYR A 231 15.20 8.71 14.68
N ILE A 232 15.01 9.59 13.69
CA ILE A 232 15.74 10.85 13.59
C ILE A 232 15.13 11.90 14.54
N PRO A 233 15.93 12.49 15.46
CA PRO A 233 15.48 13.61 16.28
C PRO A 233 15.30 14.85 15.39
N GLY A 234 14.05 15.29 15.22
CA GLY A 234 13.74 16.38 14.30
C GLY A 234 12.27 16.49 13.90
N ASN A 235 11.38 15.67 14.47
CA ASN A 235 9.93 15.78 14.32
C ASN A 235 9.38 15.52 12.90
N VAL A 236 10.18 14.90 12.01
CA VAL A 236 9.77 14.50 10.66
C VAL A 236 8.93 13.21 10.63
N ASN A 237 8.65 12.67 11.82
CA ASN A 237 8.08 11.35 12.06
C ASN A 237 6.77 11.16 11.28
N GLY A 238 6.78 10.23 10.33
CA GLY A 238 5.58 9.82 9.62
C GLY A 238 5.07 10.80 8.56
N ASN A 239 5.78 11.90 8.25
CA ASN A 239 5.40 12.79 7.14
C ASN A 239 5.41 12.08 5.77
N LEU A 240 6.19 10.99 5.65
CA LEU A 240 6.24 10.16 4.46
C LEU A 240 5.16 9.09 4.42
N SER A 241 4.52 8.78 5.54
CA SER A 241 3.59 7.65 5.64
C SER A 241 2.46 7.73 4.61
N ALA A 242 1.78 8.87 4.50
CA ALA A 242 0.72 9.08 3.52
C ALA A 242 1.22 8.94 2.07
N PHE A 243 2.43 9.44 1.79
CA PHE A 243 3.07 9.28 0.47
C PHE A 243 3.35 7.81 0.15
N VAL A 244 3.90 7.06 1.12
CA VAL A 244 4.10 5.62 1.00
C VAL A 244 2.78 4.88 0.78
N GLY A 245 1.72 5.23 1.52
CA GLY A 245 0.40 4.60 1.34
C GLY A 245 -0.23 4.87 -0.02
N CYS A 246 -0.18 6.13 -0.50
CA CYS A 246 -0.70 6.49 -1.82
C CYS A 246 0.07 5.76 -2.93
N LEU A 247 1.40 5.72 -2.85
CA LEU A 247 2.22 5.00 -3.82
C LEU A 247 1.99 3.50 -3.78
N ALA A 248 1.84 2.89 -2.59
CA ALA A 248 1.53 1.48 -2.46
C ALA A 248 0.25 1.14 -3.24
N VAL A 249 -0.80 1.93 -3.06
CA VAL A 249 -2.10 1.72 -3.72
C VAL A 249 -2.00 1.89 -5.23
N THR A 250 -1.34 2.95 -5.70
CA THR A 250 -1.15 3.21 -7.13
C THR A 250 -0.34 2.09 -7.79
N LEU A 251 0.84 1.77 -7.25
CA LEU A 251 1.70 0.75 -7.85
C LEU A 251 1.04 -0.64 -7.83
N MET A 252 0.32 -0.98 -6.75
CA MET A 252 -0.47 -2.21 -6.70
C MET A 252 -1.57 -2.21 -7.76
N SER A 253 -2.21 -1.07 -8.00
CA SER A 253 -3.24 -0.95 -9.04
C SER A 253 -2.67 -1.18 -10.44
N HIS A 254 -1.52 -0.55 -10.76
CA HIS A 254 -0.82 -0.76 -12.04
C HIS A 254 -0.40 -2.20 -12.25
N MET A 255 0.18 -2.82 -11.23
CA MET A 255 0.62 -4.20 -11.31
C MET A 255 -0.55 -5.16 -11.59
N ILE A 256 -1.69 -4.95 -10.95
CA ILE A 256 -2.89 -5.78 -11.17
C ILE A 256 -3.48 -5.53 -12.55
N LEU A 257 -3.61 -4.27 -12.98
CA LEU A 257 -4.14 -3.94 -14.30
C LEU A 257 -3.23 -4.44 -15.43
N GLY A 258 -1.91 -4.30 -15.29
CA GLY A 258 -0.91 -4.80 -16.22
C GLY A 258 -0.99 -6.33 -16.37
N PHE A 259 -1.17 -7.06 -15.27
CA PHE A 259 -1.37 -8.50 -15.30
C PHE A 259 -2.62 -8.90 -16.10
N HIS A 260 -3.76 -8.24 -15.87
CA HIS A 260 -5.00 -8.52 -16.60
C HIS A 260 -4.89 -8.18 -18.09
N CYS A 261 -4.21 -7.06 -18.42
CA CYS A 261 -3.99 -6.66 -19.80
C CYS A 261 -3.12 -7.68 -20.56
N CYS A 262 -2.04 -8.16 -19.93
CA CYS A 262 -1.18 -9.20 -20.49
C CYS A 262 -1.96 -10.51 -20.72
N TYR A 263 -2.71 -10.95 -19.70
CA TYR A 263 -3.53 -12.15 -19.80
C TYR A 263 -4.54 -12.08 -20.95
N GLN A 264 -5.26 -10.96 -21.10
CA GLN A 264 -6.23 -10.78 -22.18
C GLN A 264 -5.57 -10.73 -23.56
N SER A 265 -4.40 -10.10 -23.68
CA SER A 265 -3.62 -10.08 -24.93
C SER A 265 -3.19 -11.49 -25.35
N ILE A 266 -2.74 -12.31 -24.41
CA ILE A 266 -2.33 -13.70 -24.69
C ILE A 266 -3.54 -14.54 -25.12
N ALA A 267 -4.66 -14.44 -24.39
CA ALA A 267 -5.89 -15.16 -24.72
C ALA A 267 -6.39 -14.83 -26.14
N ASN A 268 -6.33 -13.56 -26.55
CA ASN A 268 -6.71 -13.15 -27.90
C ASN A 268 -5.79 -13.74 -28.98
N VAL A 269 -4.49 -13.82 -28.71
CA VAL A 269 -3.51 -14.44 -29.64
C VAL A 269 -3.76 -15.94 -29.78
N GLU A 270 -4.02 -16.66 -28.67
CA GLU A 270 -4.36 -18.08 -28.73
C GLU A 270 -5.65 -18.35 -29.50
N ILE A 271 -6.67 -17.51 -29.33
CA ILE A 271 -7.90 -17.60 -30.11
C ILE A 271 -7.59 -17.44 -31.60
N CYS A 272 -6.77 -16.46 -31.99
CA CYS A 272 -6.37 -16.27 -33.39
C CYS A 272 -5.63 -17.49 -33.96
N ILE A 273 -4.65 -18.02 -33.22
CA ILE A 273 -3.89 -19.22 -33.64
C ILE A 273 -4.84 -20.43 -33.80
N SER A 274 -5.79 -20.59 -32.88
CA SER A 274 -6.75 -21.71 -32.94
C SER A 274 -7.71 -21.61 -34.13
N LEU A 275 -8.05 -20.39 -34.56
CA LEU A 275 -8.88 -20.14 -35.74
C LEU A 275 -8.09 -20.38 -37.03
N GLU A 276 -6.82 -19.95 -37.09
CA GLU A 276 -5.92 -20.19 -38.23
C GLU A 276 -5.68 -21.70 -38.45
N SER A 277 -5.55 -22.49 -37.38
CA SER A 277 -5.32 -23.95 -37.46
C SER A 277 -6.54 -24.77 -37.91
N ARG A 278 -7.74 -24.17 -37.97
CA ARG A 278 -8.98 -24.84 -38.38
C ARG A 278 -9.37 -24.56 -39.84
N ASN A 279 -8.69 -23.63 -40.51
CA ASN A 279 -8.82 -23.37 -41.94
C ASN A 279 -7.70 -24.08 -42.72
#